data_AF-A0A0U5BE15-F1
#
_entry.id   AF-A0A0U5BE15-F1
#
_cell.length_a   1.000
_cell.length_b   1.000
_cell.length_c   1.000
_cell.angle_alpha   90.00
_cell.angle_beta   90.00
_cell.angle_gamma   90.00
#
_symmetry.space_group_name_H-M   'P 1'
#
loop_
_entity.id
_entity.type
_entity.pdbx_description
1 polymer ?
#
loop_
_entity_poly.entity_id
_entity_poly.type
_entity_poly.pdbx_seq_one_letter_code
_entity_poly.pdbx_strand_id
1 'polypeptide(L)'
;MPAADLCPQHVNELTRTLAQVAELMVPLRRSTLRVTTHRSYTARPSGGGEPRDVSAAWNPAATPVASQADDYAGFLARTVIRERVMPAGQSYGFTLNDRPELQLTVIARRHGGWLGRYPELGPDVLDSMKGLLRRVEAALSTTPVRRVLLERDGEAIRCRDVVLETDYGPVLCESPLAAILASDDHATPSRIVCTADRDHTSYAPSQWDELVTAWTPTV
;
A
#
# COMPACT_ATOMS: atom_id res chain seq x y z
N MET A 1 -14.69 14.89 33.05
CA MET A 1 -14.34 13.53 33.51
C MET A 1 -12.83 13.41 33.42
N PRO A 2 -12.10 12.89 34.41
CA PRO A 2 -10.67 12.66 34.23
C PRO A 2 -10.50 11.58 33.16
N ALA A 3 -9.77 11.89 32.11
CA ALA A 3 -9.53 11.01 30.97
C ALA A 3 -8.96 9.68 31.45
N ALA A 4 -9.60 8.58 31.12
CA ALA A 4 -9.26 7.27 31.65
C ALA A 4 -7.98 6.75 30.99
N ASP A 5 -6.87 6.82 31.71
CA ASP A 5 -5.64 6.10 31.38
C ASP A 5 -5.94 4.61 31.20
N LEU A 6 -5.21 3.93 30.30
CA LEU A 6 -5.36 2.50 30.13
C LEU A 6 -4.97 1.76 31.41
N CYS A 7 -5.82 0.82 31.84
CA CYS A 7 -5.45 -0.09 32.91
C CYS A 7 -4.27 -0.99 32.47
N PRO A 8 -3.52 -1.62 33.42
CA PRO A 8 -2.33 -2.40 33.09
C PRO A 8 -2.54 -3.48 32.01
N GLN A 9 -3.72 -4.11 31.99
CA GLN A 9 -4.07 -5.09 30.97
C GLN A 9 -4.12 -4.46 29.56
N HIS A 10 -4.76 -3.31 29.41
CA HIS A 10 -4.87 -2.62 28.12
C HIS A 10 -3.54 -1.98 27.68
N VAL A 11 -2.68 -1.59 28.63
CA VAL A 11 -1.30 -1.18 28.32
C VAL A 11 -0.52 -2.36 27.72
N ASN A 12 -0.65 -3.56 28.29
CA ASN A 12 -0.02 -4.77 27.74
C ASN A 12 -0.61 -5.18 26.39
N GLU A 13 -1.90 -4.91 26.18
CA GLU A 13 -2.53 -5.12 24.88
C GLU A 13 -1.97 -4.14 23.84
N LEU A 14 -1.88 -2.85 24.18
CA LEU A 14 -1.29 -1.82 23.31
C LEU A 14 0.14 -2.18 22.90
N THR A 15 0.99 -2.55 23.85
CA THR A 15 2.40 -2.90 23.56
C THR A 15 2.48 -4.12 22.63
N ARG A 16 1.60 -5.11 22.82
CA ARG A 16 1.51 -6.29 21.95
C ARG A 16 1.04 -5.93 20.55
N THR A 17 -0.01 -5.13 20.42
CA THR A 17 -0.56 -4.71 19.12
C THR A 17 0.45 -3.85 18.34
N LEU A 18 1.18 -2.96 19.01
CA LEU A 18 2.28 -2.20 18.39
C LEU A 18 3.37 -3.12 17.84
N ALA A 19 3.79 -4.12 18.63
CA ALA A 19 4.80 -5.08 18.20
C ALA A 19 4.31 -5.94 17.02
N GLN A 20 3.06 -6.38 17.04
CA GLN A 20 2.44 -7.15 15.95
C GLN A 20 2.37 -6.35 14.65
N VAL A 21 1.92 -5.10 14.71
CA VAL A 21 1.92 -4.24 13.51
C VAL A 21 3.34 -4.05 13.00
N ALA A 22 4.32 -3.76 13.87
CA ALA A 22 5.73 -3.60 13.49
C ALA A 22 6.28 -4.84 12.76
N GLU A 23 5.98 -6.04 13.27
CA GLU A 23 6.38 -7.31 12.66
C GLU A 23 5.76 -7.49 11.26
N LEU A 24 4.49 -7.12 11.10
CA LEU A 24 3.78 -7.24 9.84
C LEU A 24 4.12 -6.14 8.82
N MET A 25 4.80 -5.05 9.20
CA MET A 25 5.16 -3.99 8.24
C MET A 25 6.09 -4.48 7.12
N VAL A 26 7.05 -5.34 7.45
CA VAL A 26 8.00 -5.88 6.46
C VAL A 26 7.29 -6.75 5.42
N PRO A 27 6.51 -7.79 5.79
CA PRO A 27 5.75 -8.55 4.80
C PRO A 27 4.69 -7.70 4.09
N LEU A 28 4.07 -6.72 4.76
CA LEU A 28 3.11 -5.81 4.12
C LEU A 28 3.78 -5.00 2.99
N ARG A 29 4.93 -4.39 3.25
CA ARG A 29 5.69 -3.65 2.24
C ARG A 29 6.14 -4.55 1.10
N ARG A 30 6.66 -5.74 1.41
CA ARG A 30 7.02 -6.74 0.38
C ARG A 30 5.82 -7.22 -0.42
N SER A 31 4.62 -7.20 0.15
CA SER A 31 3.40 -7.59 -0.54
C SER A 31 2.90 -6.53 -1.52
N THR A 32 3.34 -5.27 -1.40
CA THR A 32 2.96 -4.22 -2.35
C THR A 32 3.36 -4.58 -3.78
N LEU A 33 4.54 -5.17 -3.97
CA LEU A 33 5.05 -5.70 -5.24
C LEU A 33 5.69 -7.06 -4.99
N ARG A 34 4.98 -8.16 -5.28
CA ARG A 34 5.55 -9.51 -5.29
C ARG A 34 6.27 -9.76 -6.60
N VAL A 35 7.60 -9.71 -6.61
CA VAL A 35 8.36 -10.25 -7.75
C VAL A 35 7.98 -11.73 -7.87
N THR A 36 7.23 -12.10 -8.89
CA THR A 36 7.03 -13.49 -9.28
C THR A 36 8.42 -14.00 -9.68
N THR A 37 9.02 -14.76 -8.77
CA THR A 37 10.29 -15.50 -8.88
C THR A 37 11.13 -15.24 -10.14
N HIS A 38 12.28 -14.60 -9.94
CA HIS A 38 13.49 -14.53 -10.77
C HIS A 38 13.73 -15.66 -11.81
N ARG A 39 12.92 -15.73 -12.87
CA ARG A 39 13.23 -16.47 -14.10
C ARG A 39 12.88 -15.73 -15.39
N SER A 40 12.17 -14.62 -15.32
CA SER A 40 11.72 -13.86 -16.50
C SER A 40 12.53 -12.59 -16.79
N TYR A 41 13.48 -12.18 -15.93
CA TYR A 41 14.27 -10.96 -16.16
C TYR A 41 15.55 -11.15 -17.00
N THR A 42 15.81 -12.37 -17.48
CA THR A 42 16.85 -12.66 -18.46
C THR A 42 16.23 -13.15 -19.76
N ALA A 43 15.45 -12.31 -20.43
CA ALA A 43 15.03 -12.55 -21.80
C ALA A 43 15.19 -11.27 -22.63
N ARG A 44 16.41 -11.15 -23.19
CA ARG A 44 16.82 -10.58 -24.48
C ARG A 44 16.22 -9.25 -25.00
N PRO A 45 17.06 -8.36 -25.57
CA PRO A 45 16.58 -7.44 -26.58
C PRO A 45 16.29 -8.19 -27.89
N SER A 46 15.22 -7.78 -28.56
CA SER A 46 14.86 -8.07 -29.97
C SER A 46 13.99 -9.31 -30.24
N GLY A 47 12.77 -9.03 -30.70
CA GLY A 47 11.99 -9.88 -31.62
C GLY A 47 10.93 -10.78 -30.97
N GLY A 48 9.70 -10.29 -30.84
CA GLY A 48 8.53 -11.11 -30.49
C GLY A 48 7.47 -10.29 -29.75
N GLY A 49 6.27 -10.19 -30.33
CA GLY A 49 5.13 -9.40 -29.82
C GLY A 49 4.44 -9.99 -28.59
N GLU A 50 5.21 -10.30 -27.55
CA GLU A 50 4.63 -10.56 -26.23
C GLU A 50 4.39 -9.23 -25.49
N PRO A 51 3.25 -9.08 -24.79
CA PRO A 51 2.97 -7.89 -23.98
C PRO A 51 4.13 -7.64 -23.01
N ARG A 52 4.61 -6.40 -22.94
CA ARG A 52 5.63 -6.02 -21.95
C ARG A 52 5.05 -6.21 -20.55
N ASP A 53 5.35 -7.35 -19.93
CA ASP A 53 4.99 -7.61 -18.55
C ASP A 53 5.74 -6.62 -17.65
N VAL A 54 4.99 -5.77 -16.95
CA VAL A 54 5.57 -4.76 -16.06
C VAL A 54 5.61 -5.25 -14.62
N SER A 55 5.13 -6.46 -14.30
CA SER A 55 4.59 -6.71 -12.97
C SER A 55 5.26 -7.82 -12.17
N ALA A 56 5.96 -7.38 -11.14
CA ALA A 56 5.75 -7.97 -9.82
C ALA A 56 4.23 -7.93 -9.52
N ALA A 57 3.62 -9.06 -9.14
CA ALA A 57 2.22 -9.13 -8.73
C ALA A 57 1.93 -8.07 -7.65
N TRP A 58 1.03 -7.15 -7.93
CA TRP A 58 0.72 -6.00 -7.08
C TRP A 58 -0.38 -6.38 -6.09
N ASN A 59 -0.23 -5.99 -4.82
CA ASN A 59 -1.32 -6.12 -3.85
C ASN A 59 -2.00 -4.74 -3.66
N PRO A 60 -3.20 -4.53 -4.24
CA PRO A 60 -3.91 -3.25 -4.17
C PRO A 60 -4.31 -2.86 -2.76
N ALA A 61 -4.53 -3.83 -1.88
CA ALA A 61 -4.88 -3.57 -0.49
C ALA A 61 -3.65 -3.18 0.34
N ALA A 62 -2.47 -3.72 0.00
CA ALA A 62 -1.25 -3.49 0.78
C ALA A 62 -0.70 -2.07 0.64
N THR A 63 -0.74 -1.46 -0.56
CA THR A 63 -0.17 -0.12 -0.80
C THR A 63 -0.77 0.97 0.11
N PRO A 64 -2.10 1.19 0.17
CA PRO A 64 -2.66 2.23 1.02
C PRO A 64 -2.48 1.92 2.52
N VAL A 65 -2.55 0.65 2.91
CA VAL A 65 -2.38 0.24 4.32
C VAL A 65 -0.92 0.39 4.77
N ALA A 66 0.06 0.14 3.88
CA ALA A 66 1.47 0.39 4.16
C ALA A 66 1.75 1.87 4.41
N SER A 67 1.19 2.76 3.57
CA SER A 67 1.29 4.22 3.79
C SER A 67 0.70 4.64 5.13
N GLN A 68 -0.52 4.15 5.45
CA GLN A 68 -1.16 4.44 6.74
C GLN A 68 -0.32 3.96 7.92
N ALA A 69 0.28 2.78 7.83
CA ALA A 69 1.13 2.25 8.89
C ALA A 69 2.40 3.10 9.07
N ASP A 70 3.01 3.56 7.98
CA ASP A 70 4.18 4.44 7.99
C ASP A 70 3.85 5.81 8.60
N ASP A 71 2.74 6.41 8.20
CA ASP A 71 2.27 7.70 8.73
C ASP A 71 1.97 7.61 10.23
N TYR A 72 1.31 6.53 10.66
CA TYR A 72 0.96 6.32 12.06
C TYR A 72 2.18 6.04 12.92
N ALA A 73 3.15 5.26 12.43
CA ALA A 73 4.43 5.06 13.09
C ALA A 73 5.17 6.40 13.28
N GLY A 74 5.23 7.22 12.23
CA GLY A 74 5.83 8.55 12.29
C GLY A 74 5.11 9.49 13.27
N PHE A 75 3.77 9.44 13.32
CA PHE A 75 2.99 10.18 14.31
C PHE A 75 3.35 9.77 15.75
N LEU A 76 3.41 8.48 16.05
CA LEU A 76 3.78 7.99 17.38
C LEU A 76 5.24 8.31 17.73
N ALA A 77 6.16 8.18 16.78
CA ALA A 77 7.57 8.54 16.94
C ALA A 77 7.75 10.02 17.31
N ARG A 78 7.08 10.93 16.57
CA ARG A 78 7.06 12.36 16.88
C ARG A 78 6.46 12.64 18.25
N THR A 79 5.35 11.98 18.59
CA THR A 79 4.70 12.15 19.89
C THR A 79 5.61 11.73 21.04
N VAL A 80 6.26 10.57 20.95
CA VAL A 80 7.20 10.10 21.98
C VAL A 80 8.38 11.05 22.13
N ILE A 81 9.00 11.49 21.03
CA ILE A 81 10.17 12.38 21.08
C ILE A 81 9.81 13.76 21.65
N ARG A 82 8.62 14.27 21.32
CA ARG A 82 8.18 15.61 21.73
C ARG A 82 7.71 15.65 23.18
N GLU A 83 6.97 14.63 23.61
CA GLU A 83 6.21 14.68 24.87
C GLU A 83 6.88 13.91 26.01
N ARG A 84 7.67 12.87 25.73
CA ARG A 84 8.27 12.05 26.79
C ARG A 84 9.62 12.63 27.21
N VAL A 85 9.69 13.21 28.39
CA VAL A 85 10.98 13.64 28.97
C VAL A 85 11.89 12.43 29.19
N MET A 86 13.11 12.48 28.65
CA MET A 86 14.15 11.47 28.86
C MET A 86 15.19 11.95 29.89
N PRO A 87 15.66 11.07 30.79
CA PRO A 87 16.76 11.40 31.69
C PRO A 87 18.03 11.79 30.93
N ALA A 88 18.86 12.63 31.56
CA ALA A 88 20.14 13.04 30.99
C ALA A 88 21.01 11.82 30.62
N GLY A 89 21.57 11.83 29.41
CA GLY A 89 22.40 10.74 28.88
C GLY A 89 21.63 9.53 28.34
N GLN A 90 20.29 9.51 28.41
CA GLN A 90 19.48 8.48 27.76
C GLN A 90 18.98 8.92 26.39
N SER A 91 18.81 7.96 25.48
CA SER A 91 18.18 8.17 24.18
C SER A 91 16.82 7.45 24.11
N TYR A 92 15.94 7.93 23.23
CA TYR A 92 14.69 7.25 22.91
C TYR A 92 14.90 5.88 22.25
N GLY A 93 16.12 5.55 21.82
CA GLY A 93 16.44 4.30 21.11
C GLY A 93 16.00 4.28 19.64
N PHE A 94 15.45 5.39 19.12
CA PHE A 94 15.17 5.63 17.70
C PHE A 94 15.23 7.14 17.40
N THR A 95 15.24 7.49 16.11
CA THR A 95 15.16 8.84 15.55
C THR A 95 13.99 8.95 14.56
N LEU A 96 13.61 10.17 14.18
CA LEU A 96 12.54 10.38 13.18
C LEU A 96 12.89 9.88 11.77
N ASN A 97 14.18 9.72 11.47
CA ASN A 97 14.66 9.22 10.18
C ASN A 97 14.80 7.70 10.15
N ASP A 98 14.63 7.03 11.29
CA ASP A 98 14.64 5.57 11.34
C ASP A 98 13.42 4.99 10.64
N ARG A 99 13.55 3.74 10.20
CA ARG A 99 12.46 3.06 9.53
C ARG A 99 11.25 2.87 10.46
N PRO A 100 10.01 3.04 9.97
CA PRO A 100 8.78 2.88 10.76
C PRO A 100 8.68 1.59 11.58
N GLU A 101 9.14 0.46 11.06
CA GLU A 101 9.14 -0.82 11.77
C GLU A 101 10.06 -0.81 13.01
N LEU A 102 11.20 -0.12 12.92
CA LEU A 102 12.11 0.04 14.05
C LEU A 102 11.50 0.97 15.09
N GLN A 103 10.92 2.10 14.64
CA GLN A 103 10.24 3.05 15.52
C GLN A 103 9.14 2.34 16.32
N LEU A 104 8.22 1.64 15.66
CA LEU A 104 7.15 0.91 16.35
C LEU A 104 7.69 -0.18 17.28
N THR A 105 8.74 -0.90 16.89
CA THR A 105 9.36 -1.93 17.74
C THR A 105 9.93 -1.32 19.03
N VAL A 106 10.65 -0.21 18.92
CA VAL A 106 11.23 0.46 20.08
C VAL A 106 10.13 1.10 20.94
N ILE A 107 9.12 1.72 20.32
CA ILE A 107 7.95 2.27 21.01
C ILE A 107 7.25 1.17 21.79
N ALA A 108 6.91 0.03 21.18
CA ALA A 108 6.27 -1.09 21.84
C ALA A 108 7.05 -1.55 23.08
N ARG A 109 8.37 -1.72 22.96
CA ARG A 109 9.24 -2.28 24.01
C ARG A 109 9.57 -1.30 25.13
N ARG A 110 9.85 -0.04 24.80
CA ARG A 110 10.40 0.95 25.75
C ARG A 110 9.43 2.06 26.10
N HIS A 111 8.45 2.32 25.25
CA HIS A 111 7.54 3.46 25.37
C HIS A 111 6.06 3.11 25.49
N GLY A 112 5.65 1.87 25.22
CA GLY A 112 4.24 1.48 25.26
C GLY A 112 3.60 1.63 26.64
N GLY A 113 4.38 1.38 27.71
CA GLY A 113 3.93 1.62 29.08
C GLY A 113 3.62 3.08 29.41
N TRP A 114 4.42 4.00 28.87
CA TRP A 114 4.20 5.44 29.00
C TRP A 114 3.06 5.90 28.08
N LEU A 115 3.05 5.44 26.83
CA LEU A 115 2.07 5.82 25.82
C LEU A 115 0.64 5.43 26.23
N GLY A 116 0.46 4.23 26.80
CA GLY A 116 -0.84 3.78 27.27
C GLY A 116 -1.38 4.53 28.49
N ARG A 117 -0.52 5.24 29.23
CA ARG A 117 -0.87 6.09 30.38
C ARG A 117 -0.71 7.58 30.07
N TYR A 118 -0.50 7.92 28.80
CA TYR A 118 -0.44 9.31 28.41
C TYR A 118 -1.87 9.85 28.39
N PRO A 119 -2.15 10.95 29.10
CA PRO A 119 -3.51 11.46 29.26
C PRO A 119 -4.20 11.64 27.92
N GLU A 120 -5.45 11.20 27.83
CA GLU A 120 -6.34 11.36 26.66
C GLU A 120 -5.90 10.61 25.38
N LEU A 121 -4.68 10.05 25.31
CA LEU A 121 -4.14 9.44 24.10
C LEU A 121 -4.14 7.90 24.13
N GLY A 122 -3.97 7.29 25.32
CA GLY A 122 -3.83 5.85 25.46
C GLY A 122 -4.95 5.03 24.80
N PRO A 123 -6.23 5.27 25.15
CA PRO A 123 -7.38 4.59 24.53
C PRO A 123 -7.44 4.76 23.01
N ASP A 124 -7.29 5.98 22.51
CA ASP A 124 -7.36 6.29 21.08
C ASP A 124 -6.27 5.58 20.29
N VAL A 125 -5.05 5.52 20.84
CA VAL A 125 -3.94 4.79 20.22
C VAL A 125 -4.22 3.29 20.22
N LEU A 126 -4.73 2.71 21.30
CA LEU A 126 -5.07 1.28 21.35
C LEU A 126 -6.12 0.93 20.28
N ASP A 127 -7.20 1.68 20.19
CA ASP A 127 -8.27 1.43 19.22
C ASP A 127 -7.80 1.64 17.78
N SER A 128 -7.03 2.70 17.54
CA SER A 128 -6.41 2.98 16.24
C SER A 128 -5.47 1.85 15.81
N MET A 129 -4.63 1.36 16.74
CA MET A 129 -3.70 0.27 16.49
C MET A 129 -4.40 -1.06 16.23
N LYS A 130 -5.49 -1.37 16.95
CA LYS A 130 -6.35 -2.54 16.65
C LYS A 130 -7.01 -2.43 15.28
N GLY A 131 -7.50 -1.24 14.93
CA GLY A 131 -8.06 -0.96 13.61
C GLY A 131 -7.02 -1.14 12.51
N LEU A 132 -5.81 -0.60 12.70
CA LEU A 132 -4.71 -0.74 11.77
C LEU A 132 -4.27 -2.20 11.62
N LEU A 133 -4.10 -2.94 12.72
CA LEU A 133 -3.72 -4.36 12.70
C LEU A 133 -4.70 -5.18 11.84
N ARG A 134 -6.02 -5.03 12.05
CA ARG A 134 -7.03 -5.71 11.23
C ARG A 134 -6.91 -5.36 9.74
N ARG A 135 -6.63 -4.10 9.39
CA ARG A 135 -6.42 -3.69 7.99
C ARG A 135 -5.14 -4.29 7.40
N VAL A 136 -4.06 -4.37 8.19
CA VAL A 136 -2.79 -4.99 7.78
C VAL A 136 -2.99 -6.48 7.51
N GLU A 137 -3.65 -7.20 8.42
CA GLU A 137 -3.96 -8.62 8.25
C GLU A 137 -4.85 -8.88 7.03
N ALA A 138 -5.91 -8.08 6.85
CA ALA A 138 -6.79 -8.18 5.69
C ALA A 138 -6.07 -7.88 4.36
N ALA A 139 -5.18 -6.89 4.35
CA ALA A 139 -4.36 -6.57 3.18
C ALA A 139 -3.41 -7.73 2.84
N LEU A 140 -2.77 -8.33 3.84
CA LEU A 140 -1.88 -9.47 3.65
C LEU A 140 -2.61 -10.74 3.17
N SER A 141 -3.89 -10.90 3.50
CA SER A 141 -4.72 -12.00 3.00
C SER A 141 -5.33 -11.76 1.62
N THR A 142 -5.15 -10.57 1.03
CA THR A 142 -5.70 -10.25 -0.29
C THR A 142 -4.89 -10.94 -1.38
N THR A 143 -5.59 -11.58 -2.33
CA THR A 143 -4.97 -12.20 -3.51
C THR A 143 -4.24 -11.14 -4.34
N PRO A 144 -2.93 -11.29 -4.58
CA PRO A 144 -2.19 -10.41 -5.47
C PRO A 144 -2.77 -10.43 -6.87
N VAL A 145 -2.71 -9.30 -7.57
CA VAL A 145 -3.16 -9.19 -8.95
C VAL A 145 -2.00 -8.84 -9.88
N ARG A 146 -2.00 -9.39 -11.09
CA ARG A 146 -1.01 -9.05 -12.10
C ARG A 146 -1.44 -7.79 -12.85
N ARG A 147 -0.48 -6.95 -13.25
CA ARG A 147 -0.73 -5.70 -13.98
C ARG A 147 -0.04 -5.73 -15.33
N VAL A 148 -0.80 -5.68 -16.41
CA VAL A 148 -0.26 -5.70 -17.78
C VAL A 148 -0.60 -4.38 -18.44
N LEU A 149 0.40 -3.68 -19.00
CA LEU A 149 0.13 -2.50 -19.82
C LEU A 149 -0.64 -2.91 -21.07
N LEU A 150 -1.69 -2.17 -21.38
CA LEU A 150 -2.41 -2.36 -22.63
C LEU A 150 -1.67 -1.64 -23.74
N GLU A 151 -1.30 -2.38 -24.78
CA GLU A 151 -0.59 -1.88 -25.95
C GLU A 151 -1.38 -2.24 -27.21
N ARG A 152 -1.29 -1.40 -28.25
CA ARG A 152 -1.78 -1.66 -29.60
C ARG A 152 -0.65 -1.30 -30.57
N ASP A 153 -0.25 -2.24 -31.42
CA ASP A 153 0.86 -2.06 -32.38
C ASP A 153 2.18 -1.57 -31.73
N GLY A 154 2.43 -1.96 -30.47
CA GLY A 154 3.61 -1.55 -29.70
C GLY A 154 3.52 -0.18 -29.03
N GLU A 155 2.38 0.51 -29.14
CA GLU A 155 2.11 1.76 -28.44
C GLU A 155 1.12 1.58 -27.28
N ALA A 156 1.41 2.17 -26.13
CA ALA A 156 0.54 2.09 -24.96
C ALA A 156 -0.81 2.76 -25.23
N ILE A 157 -1.90 2.01 -25.01
CA ILE A 157 -3.26 2.55 -25.05
C ILE A 157 -3.39 3.54 -23.90
N ARG A 158 -3.83 4.76 -24.22
CA ARG A 158 -3.95 5.84 -23.25
C ARG A 158 -5.36 5.87 -22.66
N CYS A 159 -5.42 6.29 -21.40
CA CYS A 159 -6.64 6.80 -20.82
C CYS A 159 -7.18 7.92 -21.75
N ARG A 160 -8.48 8.16 -21.71
CA ARG A 160 -9.11 9.29 -22.41
C ARG A 160 -10.20 9.91 -21.55
N ASP A 161 -10.08 9.76 -20.23
CA ASP A 161 -11.01 10.38 -19.31
C ASP A 161 -10.78 11.89 -19.26
N VAL A 162 -11.86 12.65 -19.06
CA VAL A 162 -11.81 14.11 -19.02
C VAL A 162 -11.29 14.52 -17.65
N VAL A 163 -10.08 15.09 -17.61
CA VAL A 163 -9.47 15.60 -16.38
C VAL A 163 -9.98 17.00 -16.07
N LEU A 164 -10.22 17.79 -17.11
CA LEU A 164 -10.66 19.17 -16.99
C LEU A 164 -11.48 19.59 -18.22
N GLU A 165 -12.64 20.20 -18.00
CA GLU A 165 -13.36 20.89 -19.06
C GLU A 165 -12.89 22.34 -19.14
N THR A 166 -12.53 22.80 -20.34
CA THR A 166 -12.12 24.18 -20.60
C THR A 166 -12.94 24.78 -21.73
N ASP A 167 -12.91 26.11 -21.86
CA ASP A 167 -13.58 26.83 -22.97
C ASP A 167 -13.05 26.44 -24.36
N TYR A 168 -11.85 25.83 -24.42
CA TYR A 168 -11.22 25.34 -25.65
C TYR A 168 -11.44 23.83 -25.88
N GLY A 169 -12.25 23.19 -25.02
CA GLY A 169 -12.55 21.76 -25.06
C GLY A 169 -12.00 20.99 -23.84
N PRO A 170 -12.30 19.68 -23.75
CA PRO A 170 -11.85 18.84 -22.65
C PRO A 170 -10.36 18.51 -22.76
N VAL A 171 -9.66 18.58 -21.63
CA VAL A 171 -8.30 18.05 -21.45
C VAL A 171 -8.42 16.61 -21.00
N LEU A 172 -7.84 15.69 -21.80
CA LEU A 172 -7.90 14.25 -21.53
C LEU A 172 -6.66 13.78 -20.76
N CYS A 173 -6.85 12.74 -19.94
CA CYS A 173 -5.74 12.04 -19.30
C CYS A 173 -5.02 11.17 -20.34
N GLU A 174 -3.73 11.39 -20.60
CA GLU A 174 -2.95 10.60 -21.58
C GLU A 174 -2.03 9.54 -20.94
N SER A 175 -2.35 9.15 -19.70
CA SER A 175 -1.57 8.12 -19.00
C SER A 175 -1.92 6.72 -19.53
N PRO A 176 -0.96 5.77 -19.57
CA PRO A 176 -1.24 4.42 -20.04
C PRO A 176 -2.36 3.72 -19.27
N LEU A 177 -3.05 2.80 -19.94
CA LEU A 177 -3.98 1.87 -19.32
C LEU A 177 -3.27 0.58 -18.94
N ALA A 178 -3.71 -0.03 -17.83
CA ALA A 178 -3.27 -1.33 -17.38
C ALA A 178 -4.46 -2.26 -17.13
N ALA A 179 -4.37 -3.48 -17.64
CA ALA A 179 -5.24 -4.58 -17.25
C ALA A 179 -4.80 -5.15 -15.90
N ILE A 180 -5.78 -5.42 -15.04
CA ILE A 180 -5.63 -6.15 -13.79
C ILE A 180 -6.08 -7.58 -14.02
N LEU A 181 -5.23 -8.56 -13.75
CA LEU A 181 -5.56 -9.99 -13.85
C LEU A 181 -5.62 -10.59 -12.44
N ALA A 182 -6.76 -11.18 -12.10
CA ALA A 182 -7.01 -11.74 -10.76
C ALA A 182 -6.32 -13.09 -10.54
N SER A 183 -5.91 -13.79 -11.60
CA SER A 183 -5.09 -14.99 -11.55
C SER A 183 -4.19 -15.06 -12.79
N ASP A 184 -3.13 -15.89 -12.71
CA ASP A 184 -2.19 -16.08 -13.82
C ASP A 184 -2.81 -16.82 -15.01
N ASP A 185 -3.91 -17.56 -14.80
CA ASP A 185 -4.56 -18.39 -15.82
C ASP A 185 -5.71 -17.67 -16.55
N HIS A 186 -6.10 -16.47 -16.11
CA HIS A 186 -7.19 -15.72 -16.74
C HIS A 186 -6.66 -14.83 -17.86
N ALA A 187 -6.98 -15.22 -19.10
CA ALA A 187 -6.83 -14.40 -20.29
C ALA A 187 -7.86 -13.27 -20.40
N THR A 188 -8.52 -12.87 -19.30
CA THR A 188 -9.52 -11.80 -19.28
C THR A 188 -9.21 -10.88 -18.12
N PRO A 189 -9.08 -9.56 -18.33
CA PRO A 189 -8.91 -8.62 -17.24
C PRO A 189 -10.07 -8.74 -16.25
N SER A 190 -9.80 -8.66 -14.96
CA SER A 190 -10.83 -8.43 -13.96
C SER A 190 -11.22 -6.95 -13.92
N ARG A 191 -10.30 -6.05 -14.29
CA ARG A 191 -10.49 -4.60 -14.42
C ARG A 191 -9.47 -4.01 -15.40
N ILE A 192 -9.81 -2.88 -16.02
CA ILE A 192 -8.86 -2.00 -16.71
C ILE A 192 -8.81 -0.68 -15.94
N VAL A 193 -7.61 -0.18 -15.66
CA VAL A 193 -7.39 1.04 -14.87
C VAL A 193 -6.38 1.96 -15.54
N CYS A 194 -6.53 3.27 -15.35
CA CYS A 194 -5.49 4.23 -15.69
C CYS A 194 -4.31 4.11 -14.71
N THR A 195 -3.07 4.24 -15.20
CA THR A 195 -1.88 4.11 -14.36
C THR A 195 -1.63 5.31 -13.46
N ALA A 196 -2.18 6.48 -13.80
CA ALA A 196 -2.02 7.72 -13.03
C ALA A 196 -3.14 7.94 -12.00
N ASP A 197 -4.36 7.54 -12.32
CA ASP A 197 -5.51 7.66 -11.43
C ASP A 197 -6.43 6.44 -11.58
N ARG A 198 -6.77 5.79 -10.47
CA ARG A 198 -7.63 4.61 -10.46
C ARG A 198 -9.11 4.95 -10.61
N ASP A 199 -9.48 6.19 -10.32
CA ASP A 199 -10.86 6.67 -10.29
C ASP A 199 -11.28 7.21 -11.66
N HIS A 200 -10.33 7.44 -12.57
CA HIS A 200 -10.61 7.60 -14.00
C HIS A 200 -11.37 6.35 -14.49
N THR A 201 -12.50 6.60 -15.16
CA THR A 201 -13.56 5.66 -15.54
C THR A 201 -13.06 4.22 -15.64
N SER A 202 -13.45 3.42 -14.64
CA SER A 202 -13.30 1.97 -14.69
C SER A 202 -14.07 1.47 -15.91
N TYR A 203 -13.35 1.11 -16.97
CA TYR A 203 -13.98 0.64 -18.22
C TYR A 203 -14.91 -0.54 -17.90
N ALA A 204 -16.14 -0.49 -18.40
CA ALA A 204 -17.09 -1.58 -18.22
C ALA A 204 -16.68 -2.80 -19.05
N PRO A 205 -17.06 -4.04 -18.67
CA PRO A 205 -16.73 -5.24 -19.43
C PRO A 205 -17.10 -5.17 -20.92
N SER A 206 -18.20 -4.49 -21.26
CA SER A 206 -18.64 -4.28 -22.64
C SER A 206 -17.74 -3.36 -23.47
N GLN A 207 -16.88 -2.56 -22.82
CA GLN A 207 -15.88 -1.69 -23.46
C GLN A 207 -14.52 -2.38 -23.54
N TRP A 208 -14.37 -3.57 -22.93
CA TRP A 208 -13.11 -4.28 -22.91
C TRP A 208 -12.81 -4.92 -24.24
N ASP A 209 -13.78 -5.43 -24.99
CA ASP A 209 -13.52 -6.15 -26.23
C ASP A 209 -12.67 -5.31 -27.21
N GLU A 210 -12.96 -4.02 -27.39
CA GLU A 210 -12.14 -3.13 -28.24
C GLU A 210 -10.73 -2.84 -27.67
N LEU A 211 -10.57 -2.87 -26.35
CA LEU A 211 -9.31 -2.63 -25.64
C LEU A 211 -8.46 -3.90 -25.50
N VAL A 212 -9.10 -5.07 -25.44
CA VAL A 212 -8.56 -6.42 -25.21
C VAL A 212 -8.24 -7.10 -26.54
N THR A 213 -8.95 -6.81 -27.63
CA THR A 213 -8.57 -7.31 -28.97
C THR A 213 -7.18 -6.82 -29.40
N ALA A 214 -6.70 -5.72 -28.81
CA ALA A 214 -5.34 -5.21 -29.00
C ALA A 214 -4.24 -6.03 -28.24
N TRP A 215 -4.65 -6.93 -27.34
CA TRP A 215 -3.76 -7.70 -26.47
C TRP A 215 -3.56 -9.15 -26.95
N THR A 216 -4.46 -9.70 -27.77
CA THR A 216 -4.30 -11.04 -28.34
C THR A 216 -3.47 -11.00 -29.63
N PRO A 217 -2.39 -11.78 -29.75
CA PRO A 217 -1.75 -11.97 -31.04
C PRO A 217 -2.77 -12.60 -32.00
N THR A 218 -3.05 -11.94 -33.12
CA THR A 218 -3.57 -12.65 -34.29
C THR A 218 -2.54 -13.71 -34.66
N VAL A 219 -2.97 -14.97 -34.56
CA VAL A 219 -2.23 -16.18 -34.94
C VAL A 219 -1.63 -16.05 -36.32
#